data_AF-A0A967W0V1-F1
#
_entry.id   AF-A0A967W0V1-F1
#
_cell.length_a   1.000
_cell.length_b   1.000
_cell.length_c   1.000
_cell.angle_alpha   90.00
_cell.angle_beta   90.00
_cell.angle_gamma   90.00
#
_symmetry.space_group_name_H-M   'P 1'
#
loop_
_entity.id
_entity.type
_entity.pdbx_description
1 polymer ?
#
loop_
_entity_poly.entity_id
_entity_poly.type
_entity_poly.pdbx_seq_one_letter_code
_entity_poly.pdbx_strand_id
1 'polypeptide(L)'
;MRVLISSVKVFIVTIVIILSINFLGNISSSHLMHNITSSQTLYAQNFEPNTNLQKADISTIYSIIDSLAEDSVKIYSPPDSLPNHLNRKVENNAFRIGEKLRFKIRYGFIKAGEATMEVKDIITIRDSVPVYHILTTAKSTKAFDLVYKVRDSVETFIDMNGLFSWKFYKRLREGGYKMDLLAEYNHRYGIANVKKIRYHSDEPLRVKNKETFYLSIPPYIVDILASFYYVRTQDLRVGEPIYMTNHDNQKIYDLKVIVQKKERIKVDAGEFNCVVVIPRLKGEAIFKQKGELWVWLTDDEYKIPVQMKSKVAVGSITTELTDIEGVPQPIKAQVD
;
A
#
# COMPACT_ATOMS: atom_id res chain seq x y z
N MET A 1 -6.34 2.20 -16.25
CA MET A 1 -7.40 1.18 -16.00
C MET A 1 -6.97 0.03 -15.07
N ARG A 2 -5.74 -0.50 -15.12
CA ARG A 2 -5.26 -1.64 -14.29
C ARG A 2 -4.81 -1.32 -12.85
N VAL A 3 -4.85 -0.05 -12.44
CA VAL A 3 -4.07 0.40 -11.27
C VAL A 3 -4.92 0.93 -10.11
N LEU A 4 -6.18 1.30 -10.36
CA LEU A 4 -7.17 1.51 -9.30
C LEU A 4 -7.60 0.19 -8.67
N ILE A 5 -7.43 -0.85 -9.49
CA ILE A 5 -7.78 -2.20 -9.16
C ILE A 5 -6.95 -2.68 -7.99
N SER A 6 -5.77 -2.17 -7.60
CA SER A 6 -4.90 -2.80 -6.58
C SER A 6 -4.82 -2.14 -5.20
N SER A 7 -5.33 -0.92 -5.07
CA SER A 7 -5.20 -0.10 -3.86
C SER A 7 -6.21 -0.42 -2.77
N VAL A 8 -7.45 -0.71 -3.17
CA VAL A 8 -8.47 -1.29 -2.29
C VAL A 8 -8.22 -2.80 -2.15
N LYS A 9 -7.23 -3.35 -2.89
CA LYS A 9 -7.01 -4.79 -2.91
C LYS A 9 -6.36 -5.42 -1.71
N VAL A 10 -5.63 -4.62 -0.98
CA VAL A 10 -4.65 -5.20 -0.07
C VAL A 10 -5.22 -5.31 1.33
N PHE A 11 -6.41 -4.74 1.56
CA PHE A 11 -7.12 -4.89 2.82
C PHE A 11 -8.27 -5.92 2.78
N ILE A 12 -8.89 -6.19 1.62
CA ILE A 12 -9.92 -7.26 1.49
C ILE A 12 -9.75 -8.16 0.23
N VAL A 13 -8.91 -7.79 -0.73
CA VAL A 13 -8.98 -8.38 -2.09
C VAL A 13 -7.92 -9.42 -2.42
N THR A 14 -7.27 -9.94 -1.39
CA THR A 14 -6.81 -11.31 -1.45
C THR A 14 -7.99 -12.30 -1.62
N ILE A 15 -9.25 -11.91 -1.37
CA ILE A 15 -10.43 -12.83 -1.50
C ILE A 15 -11.44 -12.35 -2.56
N VAL A 16 -11.40 -11.08 -2.98
CA VAL A 16 -12.44 -10.45 -3.83
C VAL A 16 -12.23 -10.60 -5.35
N ILE A 17 -11.02 -10.82 -5.89
CA ILE A 17 -10.82 -10.97 -7.37
C ILE A 17 -11.28 -12.33 -7.89
N ILE A 18 -11.32 -13.26 -6.96
CA ILE A 18 -11.26 -14.69 -7.14
C ILE A 18 -12.58 -15.25 -7.67
N LEU A 19 -13.69 -14.57 -7.40
CA LEU A 19 -15.03 -15.01 -7.79
C LEU A 19 -15.62 -14.15 -8.93
N SER A 20 -14.81 -13.38 -9.66
CA SER A 20 -15.29 -12.53 -10.76
C SER A 20 -14.65 -12.80 -12.12
N ILE A 21 -13.90 -13.91 -12.29
CA ILE A 21 -13.26 -14.25 -13.58
C ILE A 21 -13.80 -15.55 -14.21
N ASN A 22 -14.64 -16.34 -13.54
CA ASN A 22 -15.22 -17.56 -14.12
C ASN A 22 -16.70 -17.46 -14.53
N PHE A 23 -17.25 -16.25 -14.69
CA PHE A 23 -18.59 -16.07 -15.26
C PHE A 23 -18.59 -14.80 -16.12
N LEU A 24 -18.04 -14.92 -17.34
CA LEU A 24 -18.41 -14.19 -18.58
C LEU A 24 -17.27 -14.31 -19.62
N GLY A 25 -17.52 -15.07 -20.69
CA GLY A 25 -16.80 -14.99 -21.98
C GLY A 25 -16.04 -16.25 -22.39
N ASN A 26 -16.69 -17.40 -22.60
CA ASN A 26 -17.14 -17.77 -23.95
C ASN A 26 -17.95 -16.68 -24.65
N ILE A 27 -17.34 -16.05 -25.66
CA ILE A 27 -17.90 -15.68 -26.96
C ILE A 27 -16.70 -15.23 -27.81
N SER A 28 -16.54 -15.89 -28.95
CA SER A 28 -15.58 -15.53 -30.00
C SER A 28 -15.86 -14.14 -30.54
N SER A 29 -14.82 -13.47 -31.05
CA SER A 29 -14.85 -12.78 -32.35
C SER A 29 -13.51 -12.09 -32.58
N SER A 30 -12.74 -12.72 -33.46
CA SER A 30 -11.89 -12.07 -34.44
C SER A 30 -12.55 -10.83 -35.05
N HIS A 31 -12.10 -9.63 -34.69
CA HIS A 31 -12.03 -8.42 -35.51
C HIS A 31 -11.75 -7.22 -34.62
N LEU A 32 -10.49 -6.80 -34.57
CA LEU A 32 -10.01 -5.41 -34.47
C LEU A 32 -8.48 -5.44 -34.45
N MET A 33 -7.93 -6.02 -35.52
CA MET A 33 -6.61 -5.69 -36.03
C MET A 33 -6.88 -4.87 -37.29
N HIS A 34 -6.63 -3.56 -37.25
CA HIS A 34 -6.11 -2.79 -38.38
C HIS A 34 -5.93 -1.31 -37.99
N ASN A 35 -4.75 -0.79 -38.35
CA ASN A 35 -4.40 0.62 -38.53
C ASN A 35 -4.05 1.41 -37.26
N ILE A 36 -2.74 1.55 -37.00
CA ILE A 36 -1.96 2.75 -37.35
C ILE A 36 -0.47 2.36 -37.23
N THR A 37 0.18 2.25 -38.38
CA THR A 37 1.63 2.23 -38.53
C THR A 37 2.02 3.36 -39.48
N SER A 38 3.16 3.98 -39.19
CA SER A 38 4.04 4.80 -40.04
C SER A 38 3.98 6.33 -39.93
N SER A 39 5.19 6.92 -40.05
CA SER A 39 5.63 8.32 -39.91
C SER A 39 5.96 8.73 -38.46
N GLN A 40 7.15 9.19 -38.07
CA GLN A 40 8.31 9.72 -38.80
C GLN A 40 9.63 9.39 -38.08
N THR A 41 10.58 8.87 -38.85
CA THR A 41 12.02 8.94 -38.59
C THR A 41 12.54 10.08 -39.46
N LEU A 42 13.07 11.16 -38.88
CA LEU A 42 13.95 12.14 -39.53
C LEU A 42 14.27 13.23 -38.51
N TYR A 43 15.53 13.30 -38.07
CA TYR A 43 16.32 14.50 -37.75
C TYR A 43 17.57 14.04 -36.98
N ALA A 44 18.48 13.42 -37.73
CA ALA A 44 19.88 13.29 -37.36
C ALA A 44 20.66 13.49 -38.67
N GLN A 45 21.03 14.74 -38.95
CA GLN A 45 22.18 15.14 -39.77
C GLN A 45 22.15 16.67 -39.93
N ASN A 46 23.36 17.26 -39.91
CA ASN A 46 23.71 18.68 -40.08
C ASN A 46 23.88 19.49 -38.80
N PHE A 47 25.00 19.25 -38.11
CA PHE A 47 25.81 20.33 -37.56
C PHE A 47 27.30 19.99 -37.78
N GLU A 48 27.94 20.73 -38.69
CA GLU A 48 29.40 20.79 -38.79
C GLU A 48 29.98 21.58 -37.61
N PRO A 49 31.22 21.27 -37.18
CA PRO A 49 31.85 21.93 -36.03
C PRO A 49 32.31 23.33 -36.42
N ASN A 50 31.57 24.36 -36.02
CA ASN A 50 32.05 25.72 -36.12
C ASN A 50 32.94 26.05 -34.91
N THR A 51 34.22 26.22 -35.21
CA THR A 51 35.30 26.65 -34.34
C THR A 51 35.08 28.07 -33.83
N ASN A 52 34.75 28.26 -32.54
CA ASN A 52 35.10 29.42 -31.71
C ASN A 52 34.51 29.35 -30.28
N LEU A 53 34.74 28.26 -29.56
CA LEU A 53 34.80 28.31 -28.10
C LEU A 53 36.28 28.32 -27.73
N GLN A 54 36.83 29.54 -27.67
CA GLN A 54 38.14 29.80 -27.08
C GLN A 54 38.21 29.15 -25.71
N LYS A 55 39.33 28.47 -25.46
CA LYS A 55 39.78 27.94 -24.17
C LYS A 55 39.38 28.89 -23.02
N ALA A 56 38.27 28.60 -22.36
CA ALA A 56 38.16 28.95 -20.95
C ALA A 56 39.26 28.15 -20.27
N ASP A 57 40.20 28.85 -19.65
CA ASP A 57 41.32 28.25 -18.94
C ASP A 57 40.75 27.25 -17.94
N ILE A 58 41.15 25.98 -18.05
CA ILE A 58 40.60 24.88 -17.25
C ILE A 58 40.75 25.20 -15.75
N SER A 59 41.79 25.96 -15.39
CA SER A 59 42.03 26.51 -14.05
C SER A 59 40.92 27.43 -13.53
N THR A 60 40.31 28.24 -14.40
CA THR A 60 39.18 29.13 -14.07
C THR A 60 37.88 28.34 -13.86
N ILE A 61 37.71 27.23 -14.57
CA ILE A 61 36.56 26.33 -14.35
C ILE A 61 36.69 25.63 -13.00
N TYR A 62 37.90 25.17 -12.64
CA TYR A 62 38.14 24.56 -11.33
C TYR A 62 38.00 25.57 -10.18
N SER A 63 38.47 26.81 -10.32
CA SER A 63 38.28 27.82 -9.26
C SER A 63 36.83 28.25 -9.08
N ILE A 64 36.03 28.27 -10.15
CA ILE A 64 34.57 28.49 -10.05
C ILE A 64 33.90 27.30 -9.36
N ILE A 65 34.27 26.06 -9.69
CA ILE A 65 33.75 24.85 -9.03
C ILE A 65 34.12 24.84 -7.54
N ASP A 66 35.35 25.18 -7.19
CA ASP A 66 35.82 25.23 -5.80
C ASP A 66 35.14 26.38 -5.02
N SER A 67 34.93 27.56 -5.64
CA SER A 67 34.20 28.66 -5.01
C SER A 67 32.71 28.34 -4.77
N LEU A 68 32.09 27.55 -5.67
CA LEU A 68 30.71 27.06 -5.50
C LEU A 68 30.63 25.90 -4.48
N ALA A 69 31.74 25.17 -4.28
CA ALA A 69 31.85 24.12 -3.26
C ALA A 69 32.05 24.71 -1.85
N GLU A 70 32.78 25.82 -1.71
CA GLU A 70 32.96 26.52 -0.43
C GLU A 70 31.69 27.23 0.06
N ASP A 71 30.89 27.83 -0.83
CA ASP A 71 29.60 28.45 -0.48
C ASP A 71 28.46 27.42 -0.23
N SER A 72 28.75 26.13 -0.41
CA SER A 72 27.79 25.05 -0.19
C SER A 72 28.29 23.99 0.80
N VAL A 73 29.00 24.41 1.86
CA VAL A 73 29.05 23.64 3.11
C VAL A 73 27.69 23.73 3.82
N LYS A 74 26.64 23.20 3.17
CA LYS A 74 25.51 22.63 3.88
C LYS A 74 26.09 21.44 4.61
N ILE A 75 26.08 21.48 5.93
CA ILE A 75 26.32 20.31 6.77
C ILE A 75 25.46 19.19 6.20
N TYR A 76 26.08 18.27 5.46
CA TYR A 76 25.40 17.08 5.00
C TYR A 76 25.12 16.30 6.28
N SER A 77 23.87 16.39 6.74
CA SER A 77 23.36 15.44 7.71
C SER A 77 23.73 14.03 7.20
N PRO A 78 24.18 13.11 8.08
CA PRO A 78 24.69 11.80 7.69
C PRO A 78 23.81 11.15 6.61
N PRO A 79 24.37 10.28 5.73
CA PRO A 79 23.62 9.56 4.69
C PRO A 79 22.26 9.01 5.17
N ASP A 80 22.17 8.68 6.46
CA ASP A 80 21.06 7.99 7.10
C ASP A 80 20.17 8.85 8.01
N SER A 81 20.46 10.14 8.15
CA SER A 81 19.57 11.05 8.88
C SER A 81 18.32 11.39 8.06
N LEU A 82 17.16 11.34 8.70
CA LEU A 82 15.90 11.83 8.13
C LEU A 82 16.10 13.25 7.61
N PRO A 83 15.65 13.57 6.39
CA PRO A 83 15.65 14.95 5.91
C PRO A 83 14.99 15.87 6.94
N ASN A 84 15.55 17.06 7.18
CA ASN A 84 15.05 17.99 8.20
C ASN A 84 13.56 18.38 8.04
N HIS A 85 12.99 18.19 6.84
CA HIS A 85 11.58 18.42 6.54
C HIS A 85 10.65 17.25 6.94
N LEU A 86 11.20 16.09 7.34
CA LEU A 86 10.48 14.93 7.86
C LEU A 86 10.49 14.93 9.39
N ASN A 87 9.77 15.88 9.97
CA ASN A 87 9.67 16.11 11.41
C ASN A 87 8.29 15.75 12.01
N ARG A 88 7.40 15.13 11.23
CA ARG A 88 6.08 14.68 11.73
C ARG A 88 6.27 13.74 12.91
N LYS A 89 5.61 14.07 14.02
CA LYS A 89 5.43 13.19 15.18
C LYS A 89 3.96 12.83 15.29
N VAL A 90 3.67 11.55 15.30
CA VAL A 90 2.33 11.00 15.49
C VAL A 90 2.35 10.21 16.79
N GLU A 91 1.49 10.58 17.72
CA GLU A 91 1.33 9.83 18.95
C GLU A 91 0.66 8.48 18.63
N ASN A 92 1.28 7.38 19.06
CA ASN A 92 0.76 6.04 18.84
C ASN A 92 0.41 5.36 20.17
N ASN A 93 -0.87 5.43 20.52
CA ASN A 93 -1.47 4.63 21.59
C ASN A 93 -2.28 3.45 21.04
N ALA A 94 -2.25 3.24 19.72
CA ALA A 94 -3.21 2.39 19.04
C ALA A 94 -2.76 0.94 18.89
N PHE A 95 -1.44 0.71 18.74
CA PHE A 95 -0.85 -0.61 18.55
C PHE A 95 0.58 -0.63 19.08
N ARG A 96 1.07 -1.83 19.39
CA ARG A 96 2.44 -2.07 19.88
C ARG A 96 2.99 -3.40 19.40
N ILE A 97 4.30 -3.60 19.55
CA ILE A 97 4.94 -4.90 19.29
C ILE A 97 4.23 -6.00 20.06
N GLY A 98 4.04 -7.15 19.41
CA GLY A 98 3.37 -8.32 19.97
C GLY A 98 1.86 -8.30 19.80
N GLU A 99 1.26 -7.19 19.31
CA GLU A 99 -0.13 -7.20 18.89
C GLU A 99 -0.33 -8.20 17.76
N LYS A 100 -1.26 -9.14 17.94
CA LYS A 100 -1.63 -10.13 16.94
C LYS A 100 -3.14 -10.34 16.93
N LEU A 101 -3.75 -9.99 15.81
CA LEU A 101 -5.18 -10.04 15.58
C LEU A 101 -5.48 -11.18 14.60
N ARG A 102 -6.45 -12.04 14.93
CA ARG A 102 -6.88 -13.14 14.06
C ARG A 102 -8.27 -12.91 13.55
N PHE A 103 -8.49 -13.34 12.32
CA PHE A 103 -9.77 -13.16 11.67
C PHE A 103 -10.22 -14.44 10.98
N LYS A 104 -11.53 -14.67 11.00
CA LYS A 104 -12.19 -15.55 10.04
C LYS A 104 -12.66 -14.73 8.84
N ILE A 105 -12.61 -15.33 7.67
CA ILE A 105 -13.06 -14.70 6.43
C ILE A 105 -14.20 -15.50 5.85
N ARG A 106 -15.29 -14.82 5.50
CA ARG A 106 -16.47 -15.41 4.91
C ARG A 106 -16.74 -14.86 3.52
N TYR A 107 -17.21 -15.74 2.64
CA TYR A 107 -17.86 -15.37 1.38
C TYR A 107 -19.36 -15.66 1.52
N GLY A 108 -20.17 -14.61 1.58
CA GLY A 108 -21.56 -14.74 2.04
C GLY A 108 -21.60 -15.35 3.44
N PHE A 109 -22.25 -16.52 3.57
CA PHE A 109 -22.38 -17.25 4.83
C PHE A 109 -21.30 -18.33 5.04
N ILE A 110 -20.46 -18.61 4.03
CA ILE A 110 -19.50 -19.72 4.07
C ILE A 110 -18.14 -19.23 4.56
N LYS A 111 -17.52 -19.94 5.51
CA LYS A 111 -16.13 -19.70 5.92
C LYS A 111 -15.17 -20.01 4.75
N ALA A 112 -14.59 -18.97 4.18
CA ALA A 112 -13.69 -19.04 3.03
C ALA A 112 -12.21 -19.10 3.45
N GLY A 113 -11.85 -18.51 4.58
CA GLY A 113 -10.45 -18.44 5.01
C GLY A 113 -10.24 -17.87 6.39
N GLU A 114 -8.98 -17.56 6.67
CA GLU A 114 -8.46 -16.95 7.89
C GLU A 114 -7.41 -15.91 7.53
N ALA A 115 -7.30 -14.86 8.33
CA ALA A 115 -6.25 -13.87 8.21
C ALA A 115 -5.63 -13.54 9.57
N THR A 116 -4.41 -13.00 9.53
CA THR A 116 -3.73 -12.44 10.69
C THR A 116 -3.21 -11.04 10.38
N MET A 117 -3.19 -10.19 11.39
CA MET A 117 -2.43 -8.94 11.39
C MET A 117 -1.54 -8.92 12.63
N GLU A 118 -0.25 -8.67 12.45
CA GLU A 118 0.73 -8.79 13.53
C GLU A 118 1.75 -7.64 13.47
N VAL A 119 1.92 -6.94 14.58
CA VAL A 119 3.03 -6.01 14.79
C VAL A 119 4.18 -6.85 15.35
N LYS A 120 5.03 -7.36 14.46
CA LYS A 120 5.99 -8.42 14.78
C LYS A 120 7.09 -7.95 15.72
N ASP A 121 7.78 -6.90 15.32
CA ASP A 121 9.00 -6.42 15.96
C ASP A 121 9.29 -4.96 15.54
N ILE A 122 10.33 -4.38 16.13
CA ILE A 122 10.97 -3.17 15.62
C ILE A 122 12.30 -3.60 15.03
N ILE A 123 12.54 -3.25 13.77
CA ILE A 123 13.86 -3.42 13.14
C ILE A 123 14.50 -2.06 12.88
N THR A 124 15.82 -2.07 12.77
CA THR A 124 16.56 -0.92 12.28
C THR A 124 16.82 -1.10 10.78
N ILE A 125 16.47 -0.10 9.99
CA ILE A 125 16.81 -0.03 8.56
C ILE A 125 17.74 1.14 8.31
N ARG A 126 18.52 1.08 7.23
CA ARG A 126 19.47 2.15 6.84
C ARG A 126 20.35 2.55 8.04
N ASP A 127 20.88 1.54 8.72
CA ASP A 127 21.82 1.59 9.84
C ASP A 127 21.36 2.32 11.13
N SER A 128 20.27 3.10 11.11
CA SER A 128 19.86 3.89 12.28
C SER A 128 18.37 4.24 12.38
N VAL A 129 17.53 3.87 11.41
CA VAL A 129 16.10 4.24 11.42
C VAL A 129 15.26 3.10 12.02
N PRO A 130 14.68 3.28 13.22
CA PRO A 130 13.81 2.27 13.82
C PRO A 130 12.42 2.31 13.16
N VAL A 131 11.94 1.14 12.76
CA VAL A 131 10.65 0.97 12.10
C VAL A 131 9.85 -0.17 12.72
N TYR A 132 8.53 0.01 12.80
CA TYR A 132 7.62 -1.12 13.05
C TYR A 132 7.64 -2.06 11.85
N HIS A 133 7.87 -3.36 12.09
CA HIS A 133 7.63 -4.42 11.11
C HIS A 133 6.24 -5.01 11.34
N ILE A 134 5.37 -4.85 10.36
CA ILE A 134 4.00 -5.35 10.44
C ILE A 134 3.78 -6.35 9.32
N LEU A 135 3.28 -7.53 9.67
CA LEU A 135 2.94 -8.62 8.75
C LEU A 135 1.44 -8.90 8.80
N THR A 136 0.83 -9.02 7.63
CA THR A 136 -0.49 -9.62 7.48
C THR A 136 -0.40 -10.88 6.62
N THR A 137 -1.21 -11.87 6.96
CA THR A 137 -1.36 -13.08 6.14
C THR A 137 -2.82 -13.37 5.89
N ALA A 138 -3.12 -14.01 4.77
CA ALA A 138 -4.45 -14.52 4.48
C ALA A 138 -4.34 -15.88 3.79
N LYS A 139 -5.13 -16.84 4.27
CA LYS A 139 -5.18 -18.21 3.74
C LYS A 139 -6.61 -18.68 3.61
N SER A 140 -6.94 -19.31 2.49
CA SER A 140 -8.21 -20.02 2.34
C SER A 140 -8.24 -21.31 3.19
N THR A 141 -9.43 -21.78 3.54
CA THR A 141 -9.60 -23.08 4.22
C THR A 141 -9.31 -24.23 3.25
N LYS A 142 -9.01 -25.43 3.75
CA LYS A 142 -8.82 -26.62 2.91
C LYS A 142 -10.02 -26.92 2.00
N ALA A 143 -11.24 -26.70 2.49
CA ALA A 143 -12.46 -26.88 1.70
C ALA A 143 -12.56 -25.83 0.58
N PHE A 144 -12.18 -24.58 0.86
CA PHE A 144 -12.21 -23.50 -0.12
C PHE A 144 -11.03 -23.54 -1.11
N ASP A 145 -9.90 -24.16 -0.75
CA ASP A 145 -8.74 -24.33 -1.64
C ASP A 145 -9.10 -25.02 -2.97
N LEU A 146 -10.10 -25.92 -2.95
CA LEU A 146 -10.58 -26.63 -4.13
C LEU A 146 -11.30 -25.72 -5.13
N VAL A 147 -11.97 -24.68 -4.63
CA VAL A 147 -12.64 -23.68 -5.46
C VAL A 147 -11.63 -22.61 -5.87
N TYR A 148 -10.93 -22.08 -4.87
CA TYR A 148 -9.88 -21.11 -5.09
C TYR A 148 -8.94 -20.96 -3.89
N LYS A 149 -7.67 -21.32 -4.11
CA LYS A 149 -6.61 -21.28 -3.11
C LYS A 149 -6.01 -19.89 -2.96
N VAL A 150 -5.78 -19.47 -1.73
CA VAL A 150 -5.20 -18.18 -1.34
C VAL A 150 -4.09 -18.39 -0.33
N ARG A 151 -2.91 -17.81 -0.53
CA ARG A 151 -1.75 -17.85 0.39
C ARG A 151 -0.96 -16.55 0.30
N ASP A 152 -1.53 -15.49 0.84
CA ASP A 152 -0.96 -14.15 0.69
C ASP A 152 -0.23 -13.71 1.95
N SER A 153 0.81 -12.91 1.76
CA SER A 153 1.48 -12.17 2.81
C SER A 153 1.78 -10.74 2.36
N VAL A 154 1.55 -9.79 3.26
CA VAL A 154 1.84 -8.37 3.03
C VAL A 154 2.58 -7.84 4.23
N GLU A 155 3.66 -7.10 3.99
CA GLU A 155 4.52 -6.57 5.03
C GLU A 155 4.73 -5.08 4.80
N THR A 156 4.69 -4.29 5.88
CA THR A 156 5.07 -2.87 5.86
C THR A 156 6.08 -2.58 6.95
N PHE A 157 6.95 -1.63 6.66
CA PHE A 157 7.99 -1.11 7.55
C PHE A 157 7.72 0.38 7.73
N ILE A 158 7.19 0.73 8.90
CA ILE A 158 6.65 2.06 9.17
C ILE A 158 7.58 2.80 10.12
N ASP A 159 7.92 4.04 9.78
CA ASP A 159 8.63 4.95 10.68
C ASP A 159 7.93 5.07 12.04
N MET A 160 8.67 4.92 13.15
CA MET A 160 8.07 4.94 14.49
C MET A 160 7.59 6.31 14.96
N ASN A 161 8.14 7.40 14.42
CA ASN A 161 7.76 8.76 14.84
C ASN A 161 6.68 9.30 13.92
N GLY A 162 6.91 9.23 12.62
CA GLY A 162 6.07 9.85 11.61
C GLY A 162 5.03 8.93 11.04
N LEU A 163 5.05 7.61 11.28
CA LEU A 163 4.10 6.65 10.71
C LEU A 163 3.98 6.69 9.17
N PHE A 164 5.08 6.91 8.45
CA PHE A 164 5.16 6.82 6.99
C PHE A 164 5.95 5.58 6.55
N SER A 165 5.79 5.18 5.29
CA SER A 165 6.37 3.92 4.81
C SER A 165 7.82 4.08 4.41
N TRP A 166 8.67 3.14 4.84
CA TRP A 166 10.05 3.02 4.39
C TRP A 166 10.25 1.87 3.42
N LYS A 167 9.52 0.77 3.64
CA LYS A 167 9.54 -0.41 2.78
C LYS A 167 8.19 -1.10 2.84
N PHE A 168 7.82 -1.74 1.75
CA PHE A 168 6.58 -2.46 1.62
C PHE A 168 6.75 -3.67 0.71
N TYR A 169 6.30 -4.84 1.17
CA TYR A 169 6.41 -6.08 0.42
C TYR A 169 5.05 -6.76 0.32
N LYS A 170 4.78 -7.35 -0.85
CA LYS A 170 3.59 -8.15 -1.13
C LYS A 170 4.00 -9.43 -1.80
N ARG A 171 3.43 -10.52 -1.32
CA ARG A 171 3.45 -11.82 -1.98
C ARG A 171 2.01 -12.31 -2.08
N LEU A 172 1.48 -12.31 -3.30
CA LEU A 172 0.13 -12.78 -3.58
C LEU A 172 0.20 -14.13 -4.29
N ARG A 173 -0.54 -15.12 -3.80
CA ARG A 173 -0.66 -16.48 -4.33
C ARG A 173 -2.13 -16.88 -4.29
N GLU A 174 -2.82 -16.52 -5.35
CA GLU A 174 -4.27 -16.55 -5.49
C GLU A 174 -4.64 -17.40 -6.72
N GLY A 175 -4.97 -18.67 -6.52
CA GLY A 175 -5.30 -19.60 -7.61
C GLY A 175 -4.16 -19.67 -8.63
N GLY A 176 -4.44 -19.31 -9.88
CA GLY A 176 -3.45 -19.18 -10.96
C GLY A 176 -2.67 -17.86 -10.95
N TYR A 177 -3.07 -16.88 -10.14
CA TYR A 177 -2.42 -15.58 -10.03
C TYR A 177 -1.32 -15.58 -8.97
N LYS A 178 -0.11 -15.20 -9.37
CA LYS A 178 1.06 -15.12 -8.49
C LYS A 178 1.82 -13.83 -8.77
N MET A 179 2.09 -13.04 -7.73
CA MET A 179 2.74 -11.74 -7.87
C MET A 179 3.55 -11.39 -6.63
N ASP A 180 4.76 -10.88 -6.84
CA ASP A 180 5.60 -10.29 -5.80
C ASP A 180 5.82 -8.81 -6.11
N LEU A 181 5.68 -7.95 -5.10
CA LEU A 181 5.98 -6.53 -5.22
C LEU A 181 6.80 -6.07 -4.01
N LEU A 182 7.90 -5.39 -4.28
CA LEU A 182 8.71 -4.68 -3.30
C LEU A 182 8.70 -3.19 -3.66
N ALA A 183 8.34 -2.33 -2.71
CA ALA A 183 8.49 -0.89 -2.81
C ALA A 183 9.42 -0.41 -1.70
N GLU A 184 10.42 0.38 -2.06
CA GLU A 184 11.37 1.01 -1.14
C GLU A 184 11.29 2.52 -1.32
N TYR A 185 11.03 3.23 -0.23
CA TYR A 185 10.83 4.67 -0.25
C TYR A 185 12.11 5.36 0.20
N ASN A 186 12.63 6.23 -0.66
CA ASN A 186 13.74 7.10 -0.36
C ASN A 186 13.21 8.52 -0.20
N HIS A 187 12.87 8.88 1.05
CA HIS A 187 12.33 10.21 1.35
C HIS A 187 13.37 11.32 1.25
N ARG A 188 14.68 11.02 1.25
CA ARG A 188 15.73 12.00 1.02
C ARG A 188 15.70 12.56 -0.41
N TYR A 189 15.46 11.68 -1.37
CA TYR A 189 15.39 12.05 -2.78
C TYR A 189 13.95 12.21 -3.30
N GLY A 190 12.94 11.94 -2.46
CA GLY A 190 11.54 11.96 -2.89
C GLY A 190 11.25 10.92 -3.97
N ILE A 191 11.84 9.73 -3.89
CA ILE A 191 11.68 8.66 -4.89
C ILE A 191 11.26 7.35 -4.23
N ALA A 192 10.28 6.65 -4.80
CA ALA A 192 10.04 5.23 -4.54
C ALA A 192 10.63 4.37 -5.65
N ASN A 193 11.42 3.36 -5.29
CA ASN A 193 11.84 2.28 -6.19
C ASN A 193 10.90 1.10 -6.00
N VAL A 194 10.25 0.65 -7.07
CA VAL A 194 9.27 -0.43 -6.99
C VAL A 194 9.60 -1.52 -7.99
N LYS A 195 9.79 -2.74 -7.48
CA LYS A 195 10.01 -3.95 -8.25
C LYS A 195 8.77 -4.83 -8.20
N LYS A 196 8.28 -5.27 -9.35
CA LYS A 196 7.09 -6.11 -9.49
C LYS A 196 7.37 -7.29 -10.41
N ILE A 197 7.19 -8.50 -9.88
CA ILE A 197 7.34 -9.76 -10.60
C ILE A 197 5.99 -10.46 -10.63
N ARG A 198 5.61 -11.02 -11.77
CA ARG A 198 4.45 -11.93 -11.91
C ARG A 198 4.93 -13.30 -12.30
N TYR A 199 4.18 -14.33 -11.94
CA TYR A 199 4.55 -15.70 -12.27
C TYR A 199 3.47 -16.39 -13.10
N HIS A 200 3.90 -17.32 -13.94
CA HIS A 200 3.07 -18.30 -14.63
C HIS A 200 3.73 -19.67 -14.47
N SER A 201 3.00 -20.68 -14.00
CA SER A 201 3.55 -22.00 -13.68
C SER A 201 4.80 -21.95 -12.77
N ASP A 202 4.79 -21.04 -11.77
CA ASP A 202 5.91 -20.80 -10.84
C ASP A 202 7.19 -20.21 -11.44
N GLU A 203 7.20 -19.92 -12.74
CA GLU A 203 8.29 -19.21 -13.40
C GLU A 203 8.01 -17.70 -13.50
N PRO A 204 9.01 -16.84 -13.29
CA PRO A 204 8.83 -15.39 -13.44
C PRO A 204 8.54 -15.06 -14.91
N LEU A 205 7.42 -14.37 -15.14
CA LEU A 205 7.07 -13.85 -16.46
C LEU A 205 8.07 -12.76 -16.84
N ARG A 206 8.91 -13.03 -17.85
CA ARG A 206 9.78 -12.04 -18.48
C ARG A 206 8.94 -10.99 -19.20
N VAL A 207 8.56 -9.92 -18.52
CA VAL A 207 7.80 -8.83 -19.14
C VAL A 207 8.77 -7.95 -19.93
N LYS A 208 8.48 -7.70 -21.23
CA LYS A 208 9.29 -6.81 -22.10
C LYS A 208 9.43 -5.37 -21.58
N ASN A 209 8.58 -4.95 -20.62
CA ASN A 209 8.61 -3.63 -19.98
C ASN A 209 9.08 -3.76 -18.54
N LYS A 210 10.07 -2.95 -18.18
CA LYS A 210 10.84 -2.95 -16.91
C LYS A 210 9.99 -3.36 -15.70
N GLU A 211 10.37 -4.47 -15.08
CA GLU A 211 9.85 -4.97 -13.80
C GLU A 211 10.12 -4.00 -12.63
N THR A 212 11.02 -3.03 -12.84
CA THR A 212 11.39 -1.98 -11.89
C THR A 212 10.99 -0.62 -12.41
N PHE A 213 10.34 0.19 -11.59
CA PHE A 213 9.95 1.56 -11.92
C PHE A 213 10.18 2.50 -10.74
N TYR A 214 10.43 3.78 -11.06
CA TYR A 214 10.68 4.84 -10.10
C TYR A 214 9.51 5.81 -10.11
N LEU A 215 9.06 6.23 -8.93
CA LEU A 215 7.97 7.20 -8.76
C LEU A 215 8.49 8.37 -7.93
N SER A 216 8.19 9.60 -8.34
CA SER A 216 8.33 10.77 -7.46
C SER A 216 7.29 10.67 -6.36
N ILE A 217 7.71 10.75 -5.09
CA ILE A 217 6.86 10.63 -3.92
C ILE A 217 6.87 11.93 -3.11
N PRO A 218 5.72 12.35 -2.56
CA PRO A 218 5.69 13.41 -1.57
C PRO A 218 6.26 12.93 -0.22
N PRO A 219 6.66 13.86 0.66
CA PRO A 219 6.93 13.57 2.06
C PRO A 219 5.80 12.76 2.71
N TYR A 220 6.17 11.87 3.63
CA TYR A 220 5.25 11.11 4.46
C TYR A 220 4.29 10.15 3.72
N ILE A 221 4.61 9.76 2.49
CA ILE A 221 3.81 8.79 1.76
C ILE A 221 3.65 7.47 2.54
N VAL A 222 2.44 6.92 2.51
CA VAL A 222 2.11 5.64 3.16
C VAL A 222 1.72 4.60 2.11
N ASP A 223 2.11 3.35 2.31
CA ASP A 223 1.52 2.22 1.61
C ASP A 223 0.13 1.89 2.19
N ILE A 224 -0.56 0.92 1.59
CA ILE A 224 -1.92 0.56 2.00
C ILE A 224 -1.97 0.04 3.44
N LEU A 225 -1.02 -0.78 3.86
CA LEU A 225 -1.02 -1.33 5.20
C LEU A 225 -0.62 -0.26 6.22
N ALA A 226 0.39 0.56 5.90
CA ALA A 226 0.75 1.71 6.72
C ALA A 226 -0.39 2.72 6.86
N SER A 227 -1.18 2.95 5.81
CA SER A 227 -2.33 3.85 5.85
C SER A 227 -3.38 3.39 6.87
N PHE A 228 -3.61 2.09 6.97
CA PHE A 228 -4.52 1.53 7.97
C PHE A 228 -4.02 1.77 9.39
N TYR A 229 -2.74 1.50 9.67
CA TYR A 229 -2.17 1.72 10.99
C TYR A 229 -2.07 3.22 11.35
N TYR A 230 -1.81 4.08 10.37
CA TYR A 230 -1.90 5.53 10.54
C TYR A 230 -3.33 5.93 10.95
N VAL A 231 -4.39 5.45 10.28
CA VAL A 231 -5.79 5.75 10.65
C VAL A 231 -6.10 5.38 12.10
N ARG A 232 -5.54 4.27 12.62
CA ARG A 232 -5.74 3.86 14.03
C ARG A 232 -5.22 4.89 15.05
N THR A 233 -4.27 5.72 14.66
CA THR A 233 -3.71 6.79 15.52
C THR A 233 -4.47 8.11 15.43
N GLN A 234 -5.40 8.24 14.48
CA GLN A 234 -6.14 9.49 14.28
C GLN A 234 -7.37 9.56 15.18
N ASP A 235 -7.86 10.77 15.42
CA ASP A 235 -9.15 10.98 16.08
C ASP A 235 -10.29 10.71 15.07
N LEU A 236 -11.09 9.66 15.30
CA LEU A 236 -12.12 9.21 14.37
C LEU A 236 -13.48 9.83 14.72
N ARG A 237 -13.63 11.12 14.42
CA ARG A 237 -14.89 11.85 14.63
C ARG A 237 -15.85 11.66 13.46
N VAL A 238 -17.07 11.23 13.76
CA VAL A 238 -18.11 11.04 12.74
C VAL A 238 -18.33 12.33 11.96
N GLY A 239 -18.30 12.23 10.63
CA GLY A 239 -18.45 13.37 9.72
C GLY A 239 -17.13 14.07 9.37
N GLU A 240 -16.04 13.84 10.12
CA GLU A 240 -14.73 14.43 9.85
C GLU A 240 -13.83 13.43 9.11
N PRO A 241 -13.54 13.65 7.81
CA PRO A 241 -12.70 12.73 7.05
C PRO A 241 -11.20 12.96 7.29
N ILE A 242 -10.43 11.88 7.24
CA ILE A 242 -8.96 11.92 7.26
C ILE A 242 -8.45 11.86 5.82
N TYR A 243 -7.36 12.59 5.54
CA TYR A 243 -6.70 12.61 4.24
C TYR A 243 -5.25 12.17 4.35
N MET A 244 -4.78 11.44 3.35
CA MET A 244 -3.39 11.03 3.21
C MET A 244 -3.08 10.70 1.76
N THR A 245 -1.80 10.72 1.41
CA THR A 245 -1.34 10.28 0.09
C THR A 245 -0.79 8.87 0.20
N ASN A 246 -1.37 7.97 -0.59
CA ASN A 246 -1.07 6.56 -0.59
C ASN A 246 -0.28 6.15 -1.82
N HIS A 247 0.62 5.19 -1.65
CA HIS A 247 1.24 4.44 -2.73
C HIS A 247 0.68 3.02 -2.81
N ASP A 248 0.36 2.60 -4.03
CA ASP A 248 0.18 1.19 -4.33
C ASP A 248 0.54 0.84 -5.78
N ASN A 249 1.22 -0.29 -5.93
CA ASN A 249 1.64 -0.81 -7.22
C ASN A 249 2.45 0.23 -8.00
N GLN A 250 1.87 0.86 -9.02
CA GLN A 250 2.52 1.84 -9.89
C GLN A 250 1.90 3.23 -9.73
N LYS A 251 1.20 3.47 -8.61
CA LYS A 251 0.39 4.67 -8.45
C LYS A 251 0.51 5.29 -7.08
N ILE A 252 0.43 6.60 -7.12
CA ILE A 252 0.22 7.48 -5.99
C ILE A 252 -1.16 8.10 -6.15
N TYR A 253 -1.91 8.19 -5.06
CA TYR A 253 -3.26 8.74 -5.06
C TYR A 253 -3.60 9.28 -3.67
N ASP A 254 -4.46 10.29 -3.64
CA ASP A 254 -5.01 10.80 -2.40
C ASP A 254 -6.13 9.89 -1.91
N LEU A 255 -6.03 9.47 -0.66
CA LEU A 255 -7.02 8.70 0.06
C LEU A 255 -7.80 9.62 1.01
N LYS A 256 -9.14 9.56 0.91
CA LYS A 256 -10.09 10.14 1.85
C LYS A 256 -10.71 9.01 2.67
N VAL A 257 -10.48 8.99 3.96
CA VAL A 257 -11.09 8.04 4.89
C VAL A 257 -12.28 8.73 5.54
N ILE A 258 -13.49 8.32 5.17
CA ILE A 258 -14.73 8.88 5.71
C ILE A 258 -15.04 8.17 7.03
N VAL A 259 -15.17 8.93 8.11
CA VAL A 259 -15.70 8.41 9.38
C VAL A 259 -17.23 8.51 9.33
N GLN A 260 -17.89 7.38 9.09
CA GLN A 260 -19.29 7.37 8.68
C GLN A 260 -20.27 7.42 9.85
N LYS A 261 -20.11 6.54 10.83
CA LYS A 261 -21.05 6.35 11.94
C LYS A 261 -20.39 5.55 13.06
N LYS A 262 -21.08 5.46 14.20
CA LYS A 262 -20.77 4.51 15.27
C LYS A 262 -21.86 3.44 15.33
N GLU A 263 -21.48 2.19 15.54
CA GLU A 263 -22.43 1.09 15.77
C GLU A 263 -21.77 -0.05 16.53
N ARG A 264 -22.60 -0.91 17.13
CA ARG A 264 -22.13 -2.09 17.87
C ARG A 264 -21.99 -3.28 16.94
N ILE A 265 -20.88 -4.01 17.08
CA ILE A 265 -20.56 -5.19 16.26
C ILE A 265 -20.25 -6.38 17.16
N LYS A 266 -20.90 -7.51 16.86
CA LYS A 266 -20.69 -8.79 17.54
C LYS A 266 -19.95 -9.76 16.63
N VAL A 267 -18.84 -10.28 17.12
CA VAL A 267 -17.96 -11.26 16.45
C VAL A 267 -17.53 -12.33 17.45
N ASP A 268 -16.73 -13.30 17.03
CA ASP A 268 -16.29 -14.40 17.92
C ASP A 268 -15.39 -13.90 19.05
N ALA A 269 -14.63 -12.81 18.82
CA ALA A 269 -13.79 -12.17 19.82
C ALA A 269 -14.57 -11.39 20.90
N GLY A 270 -15.89 -11.22 20.74
CA GLY A 270 -16.73 -10.45 21.66
C GLY A 270 -17.63 -9.45 20.94
N GLU A 271 -18.21 -8.54 21.72
CA GLU A 271 -19.08 -7.47 21.24
C GLU A 271 -18.42 -6.12 21.53
N PHE A 272 -18.41 -5.23 20.53
CA PHE A 272 -17.63 -3.99 20.59
C PHE A 272 -18.45 -2.80 20.09
N ASN A 273 -18.30 -1.65 20.75
CA ASN A 273 -18.69 -0.37 20.18
C ASN A 273 -17.64 0.03 19.12
N CYS A 274 -18.08 0.28 17.89
CA CYS A 274 -17.18 0.52 16.77
C CYS A 274 -17.47 1.86 16.08
N VAL A 275 -16.42 2.47 15.54
CA VAL A 275 -16.49 3.52 14.53
C VAL A 275 -16.31 2.88 13.15
N VAL A 276 -17.19 3.24 12.21
CA VAL A 276 -17.16 2.74 10.82
C VAL A 276 -16.42 3.73 9.94
N VAL A 277 -15.37 3.27 9.27
CA VAL A 277 -14.62 4.07 8.29
C VAL A 277 -14.73 3.48 6.88
N ILE A 278 -14.76 4.37 5.89
CA ILE A 278 -14.83 4.03 4.46
C ILE A 278 -13.69 4.74 3.73
N PRO A 279 -12.66 4.01 3.28
CA PRO A 279 -11.62 4.58 2.42
C PRO A 279 -12.14 4.81 1.00
N ARG A 280 -11.95 6.01 0.47
CA ARG A 280 -12.30 6.40 -0.91
C ARG A 280 -11.18 7.20 -1.55
N LEU A 281 -10.98 7.03 -2.85
CA LEU A 281 -10.06 7.89 -3.61
C LEU A 281 -10.62 9.31 -3.74
N LYS A 282 -9.78 10.31 -3.50
CA LYS A 282 -10.11 11.73 -3.66
C LYS A 282 -9.92 12.13 -5.13
N GLY A 283 -10.92 12.82 -5.71
CA GLY A 283 -10.82 13.41 -7.04
C GLY A 283 -10.89 12.41 -8.20
N GLU A 284 -12.12 12.16 -8.67
CA GLU A 284 -12.54 12.04 -10.08
C GLU A 284 -13.90 11.35 -10.11
N ALA A 285 -14.91 12.09 -10.57
CA ALA A 285 -16.27 11.62 -10.81
C ALA A 285 -16.39 10.59 -11.96
N ILE A 286 -15.30 9.91 -12.35
CA ILE A 286 -15.21 9.11 -13.59
C ILE A 286 -14.71 7.68 -13.33
N PHE A 287 -14.14 7.37 -12.17
CA PHE A 287 -13.88 5.97 -11.80
C PHE A 287 -15.02 5.45 -10.92
N LYS A 288 -15.96 4.71 -11.53
CA LYS A 288 -16.82 3.76 -10.81
C LYS A 288 -15.93 2.91 -9.89
N GLN A 289 -15.84 3.28 -8.60
CA GLN A 289 -15.16 2.46 -7.60
C GLN A 289 -15.89 1.10 -7.60
N LYS A 290 -15.24 0.07 -8.14
CA LYS A 290 -15.79 -1.28 -8.13
C LYS A 290 -15.51 -1.87 -6.75
N GLY A 291 -16.53 -1.83 -5.89
CA GLY A 291 -16.48 -2.32 -4.53
C GLY A 291 -16.42 -1.19 -3.52
N GLU A 292 -17.23 -1.30 -2.48
CA GLU A 292 -17.22 -0.42 -1.31
C GLU A 292 -16.67 -1.23 -0.13
N LEU A 293 -15.74 -0.62 0.60
CA LEU A 293 -15.04 -1.18 1.74
C LEU A 293 -15.51 -0.47 3.00
N TRP A 294 -16.04 -1.23 3.95
CA TRP A 294 -16.31 -0.76 5.30
C TRP A 294 -15.37 -1.44 6.27
N VAL A 295 -14.86 -0.66 7.21
CA VAL A 295 -13.98 -1.13 8.28
C VAL A 295 -14.56 -0.64 9.59
N TRP A 296 -14.82 -1.58 10.50
CA TRP A 296 -15.28 -1.31 11.86
C TRP A 296 -14.08 -1.39 12.78
N LEU A 297 -13.71 -0.26 13.35
CA LEU A 297 -12.63 -0.13 14.33
C LEU A 297 -13.25 0.06 15.71
N THR A 298 -12.67 -0.49 16.77
CA THR A 298 -13.12 -0.18 18.15
C THR A 298 -13.16 1.33 18.40
N ASP A 299 -14.17 1.79 19.12
CA ASP A 299 -14.33 3.19 19.51
C ASP A 299 -13.53 3.51 20.78
N ASP A 300 -12.21 3.33 20.70
CA ASP A 300 -11.25 3.58 21.77
C ASP A 300 -9.88 4.03 21.23
N GLU A 301 -8.87 4.13 22.09
CA GLU A 301 -7.51 4.47 21.69
C GLU A 301 -6.87 3.43 20.74
N TYR A 302 -7.22 2.14 20.86
CA TYR A 302 -6.60 1.04 20.12
C TYR A 302 -7.08 0.93 18.67
N LYS A 303 -8.35 1.26 18.44
CA LYS A 303 -9.00 1.22 17.11
C LYS A 303 -8.74 -0.11 16.41
N ILE A 304 -8.93 -1.20 17.15
CA ILE A 304 -8.74 -2.56 16.69
C ILE A 304 -9.76 -2.82 15.57
N PRO A 305 -9.35 -3.34 14.40
CA PRO A 305 -10.31 -3.80 13.40
C PRO A 305 -11.13 -4.97 13.96
N VAL A 306 -12.42 -4.74 14.15
CA VAL A 306 -13.38 -5.77 14.60
C VAL A 306 -13.99 -6.50 13.40
N GLN A 307 -14.29 -5.76 12.34
CA GLN A 307 -14.87 -6.32 11.13
C GLN A 307 -14.45 -5.51 9.91
N MET A 308 -14.35 -6.17 8.77
CA MET A 308 -14.12 -5.54 7.47
C MET A 308 -15.05 -6.19 6.44
N LYS A 309 -15.72 -5.40 5.60
CA LYS A 309 -16.67 -5.90 4.60
C LYS A 309 -16.43 -5.24 3.25
N SER A 310 -16.39 -6.05 2.19
CA SER A 310 -16.38 -5.58 0.80
C SER A 310 -17.52 -6.20 0.01
N LYS A 311 -18.20 -5.39 -0.80
CA LYS A 311 -19.07 -5.89 -1.87
C LYS A 311 -18.22 -6.39 -3.04
N VAL A 312 -18.61 -7.51 -3.62
CA VAL A 312 -18.00 -8.06 -4.85
C VAL A 312 -19.07 -8.25 -5.92
N ALA A 313 -18.69 -8.67 -7.13
CA ALA A 313 -19.65 -8.82 -8.22
C ALA A 313 -20.82 -9.76 -7.86
N VAL A 314 -20.55 -10.82 -7.08
CA VAL A 314 -21.55 -11.75 -6.56
C VAL A 314 -21.38 -11.85 -5.03
N GLY A 315 -22.25 -11.20 -4.26
CA GLY A 315 -22.24 -11.27 -2.80
C GLY A 315 -21.23 -10.33 -2.11
N SER A 316 -20.73 -10.75 -0.95
CA SER A 316 -19.80 -9.95 -0.14
C SER A 316 -18.79 -10.82 0.57
N ILE A 317 -17.61 -10.24 0.82
CA ILE A 317 -16.60 -10.82 1.68
C ILE A 317 -16.59 -10.07 2.99
N THR A 318 -16.65 -10.81 4.09
CA THR A 318 -16.62 -10.28 5.45
C THR A 318 -15.49 -10.94 6.21
N THR A 319 -14.61 -10.14 6.78
CA THR A 319 -13.54 -10.56 7.68
C THR A 319 -13.92 -10.12 9.09
N GLU A 320 -13.93 -11.04 10.04
CA GLU A 320 -14.36 -10.78 11.43
C GLU A 320 -13.29 -11.23 12.41
N LEU A 321 -13.05 -10.40 13.41
CA LEU A 321 -12.10 -10.64 14.48
C LEU A 321 -12.54 -11.84 15.31
N THR A 322 -11.61 -12.78 15.50
CA THR A 322 -11.84 -14.00 16.26
C THR A 322 -10.99 -14.07 17.52
N ASP A 323 -9.87 -13.36 17.56
CA ASP A 323 -8.91 -13.43 18.66
C ASP A 323 -8.00 -12.19 18.69
N ILE A 324 -7.61 -11.79 19.90
CA ILE A 324 -6.81 -10.59 20.19
C ILE A 324 -5.69 -10.98 21.16
N GLU A 325 -4.45 -10.89 20.70
CA GLU A 325 -3.25 -11.09 21.52
C GLU A 325 -2.42 -9.80 21.57
N GLY A 326 -1.73 -9.55 22.68
CA GLY A 326 -0.76 -8.46 22.80
C GLY A 326 -1.35 -7.04 22.96
N VAL A 327 -2.67 -6.86 22.98
CA VAL A 327 -3.31 -5.56 23.27
C VAL A 327 -3.45 -5.36 24.79
N PRO A 328 -3.09 -4.19 25.36
CA PRO A 328 -3.27 -3.93 26.79
C PRO A 328 -4.77 -3.93 27.17
N GLN A 329 -5.07 -4.50 28.34
CA GLN A 329 -6.42 -4.54 28.90
C GLN A 329 -6.61 -3.43 29.94
N PRO A 330 -7.84 -2.91 30.12
CA PRO A 330 -9.06 -3.27 29.40
C PRO A 330 -9.16 -2.64 27.99
N ILE A 331 -9.84 -3.33 27.05
CA ILE A 331 -10.31 -2.76 25.79
C ILE A 331 -11.61 -1.99 26.08
N LYS A 332 -11.53 -0.66 26.22
CA LYS A 332 -12.67 0.19 26.66
C LYS A 332 -13.90 0.08 25.76
N ALA A 333 -13.71 -0.18 24.47
CA ALA A 333 -14.82 -0.32 23.54
C ALA A 333 -15.53 -1.68 23.62
N GLN A 334 -14.94 -2.66 24.31
CA GLN A 334 -15.55 -3.98 24.49
C GLN A 334 -16.75 -3.87 25.43
N VAL A 335 -17.84 -4.54 25.06
CA VAL A 335 -19.09 -4.60 25.82
C VAL A 335 -19.07 -5.86 26.67
N ASP A 336 -19.43 -5.71 27.94
CA ASP A 336 -19.56 -6.80 28.91
C ASP A 336 -20.70 -7.78 28.57
#